data_AF-A0A853CBK5-F1
#
_entry.id   AF-A0A853CBK5-F1
#
_cell.length_a   1.000
_cell.length_b   1.000
_cell.length_c   1.000
_cell.angle_alpha   90.00
_cell.angle_beta   90.00
_cell.angle_gamma   90.00
#
_symmetry.space_group_name_H-M   'P 1'
#
loop_
_entity.id
_entity.type
_entity.pdbx_description
1 polymer ?
#
loop_
_entity_poly.entity_id
_entity_poly.type
_entity_poly.pdbx_seq_one_letter_code
_entity_poly.pdbx_strand_id
1 'polypeptide(L)'
;MPSFLRPHSRLEGSPLVTDPSTLRAVLDAAPVTLFVTDERGEIVHRNAAAGTTLADAVAMLGERGLDQLRGTLRRVIRERTQFPVHETIVVEGDQRMVAQLGIGRIPGGYVVHWRNDTARAALATATGELADGLADDGAALAAVGDTLAGAAEGCSAQAGTVSAGAVQLTASIDDISRNTSAAVTSTANAVTSARAATDSVEKLSAYSAEIGSISKLIISIAEQTNLLALNATIEAARAGEAGKGFAVVANEVKELASGTAEASANINRMIETIQAGSRAAVEAIADIVARITELEEQQTTIAAAVEEQSATAAGISQATGGLAGAAQTTSDSVTGVRSAVGSMADRAARLRELLADLHSAS
;
A
#
# COMPACT_ATOMS: atom_id res chain seq x y z
N MET A 1 55.67 14.99 50.42
CA MET A 1 55.90 15.08 48.97
C MET A 1 56.91 14.00 48.55
N PRO A 2 56.63 13.22 47.49
CA PRO A 2 57.59 12.31 46.85
C PRO A 2 58.94 13.03 46.59
N SER A 3 60.06 12.32 46.72
CA SER A 3 61.40 12.88 46.43
C SER A 3 61.51 13.48 45.03
N PHE A 4 60.78 12.93 44.06
CA PHE A 4 60.67 13.42 42.68
C PHE A 4 60.05 14.82 42.52
N LEU A 5 59.27 15.29 43.50
CA LEU A 5 58.65 16.62 43.47
C LEU A 5 59.43 17.66 44.28
N ARG A 6 60.60 17.30 44.83
CA ARG A 6 61.49 18.28 45.47
C ARG A 6 62.30 18.98 44.38
N PRO A 7 62.29 20.32 44.30
CA PRO A 7 63.15 21.03 43.36
C PRO A 7 64.62 20.75 43.70
N HIS A 8 65.31 20.03 42.82
CA HIS A 8 66.75 19.83 42.89
C HIS A 8 67.46 20.98 42.18
N SER A 9 67.60 22.13 42.82
CA SER A 9 68.33 23.28 42.27
C SER A 9 69.83 23.22 42.62
N ARG A 10 70.56 22.25 42.05
CA ARG A 10 72.04 22.21 42.10
C ARG A 10 72.70 22.73 40.82
N LEU A 11 72.01 23.61 40.09
CA LEU A 11 72.49 24.16 38.82
C LEU A 11 73.42 25.36 39.02
N GLU A 12 73.34 26.07 40.15
CA GLU A 12 74.26 27.14 40.49
C GLU A 12 75.68 26.60 40.68
N GLY A 13 76.62 27.10 39.86
CA GLY A 13 78.02 26.64 39.87
C GLY A 13 78.29 25.32 39.13
N SER A 14 77.26 24.67 38.58
CA SER A 14 77.41 23.45 37.79
C SER A 14 78.01 23.75 36.41
N PRO A 15 78.93 22.91 35.88
CA PRO A 15 79.41 23.01 34.50
C PRO A 15 78.29 23.05 33.46
N LEU A 16 77.11 22.50 33.79
CA LEU A 16 75.92 22.51 32.94
C LEU A 16 75.41 23.93 32.60
N VAL A 17 75.73 24.94 33.43
CA VAL A 17 75.27 26.33 33.25
C VAL A 17 76.44 27.31 33.16
N THR A 18 77.58 27.00 33.77
CA THR A 18 78.75 27.91 33.78
C THR A 18 79.68 27.73 32.58
N ASP A 19 79.66 26.58 31.91
CA ASP A 19 80.41 26.35 30.68
C ASP A 19 79.50 26.52 29.44
N PRO A 20 79.75 27.55 28.60
CA PRO A 20 78.96 27.79 27.39
C PRO A 20 78.92 26.60 26.43
N SER A 21 79.99 25.79 26.37
CA SER A 21 80.05 24.65 25.46
C SER A 21 79.15 23.50 25.94
N THR A 22 79.13 23.24 27.24
CA THR A 22 78.23 22.26 27.87
C THR A 22 76.77 22.72 27.80
N LEU A 23 76.47 23.99 28.07
CA LEU A 23 75.11 24.53 27.95
C LEU A 23 74.59 24.41 26.51
N ARG A 24 75.42 24.74 25.52
CA ARG A 24 75.08 24.56 24.11
C ARG A 24 74.80 23.10 23.76
N ALA A 25 75.61 22.16 24.25
CA ALA A 25 75.37 20.74 24.04
C ALA A 25 74.03 20.27 24.63
N VAL A 26 73.62 20.83 25.79
CA VAL A 26 72.30 20.57 26.38
C VAL A 26 71.16 21.11 25.51
N LEU A 27 71.30 22.34 24.98
CA LEU A 27 70.31 22.92 24.06
C LEU A 27 70.21 22.14 22.75
N ASP A 28 71.35 21.74 22.19
CA ASP A 28 71.43 20.95 20.95
C ASP A 28 70.84 19.54 21.12
N ALA A 29 70.99 18.93 22.31
CA ALA A 29 70.45 17.62 22.64
C ALA A 29 68.95 17.64 23.03
N ALA A 30 68.35 18.81 23.20
CA ALA A 30 66.94 18.91 23.56
C ALA A 30 66.06 18.35 22.42
N PRO A 31 65.13 17.42 22.72
CA PRO A 31 64.28 16.78 21.69
C PRO A 31 63.14 17.67 21.21
N VAL A 32 63.02 18.89 21.73
CA VAL A 32 62.00 19.87 21.37
C VAL A 32 62.63 20.95 20.50
N THR A 33 61.84 21.52 19.60
CA THR A 33 62.30 22.66 18.81
C THR A 33 62.63 23.83 19.71
N LEU A 34 63.87 24.31 19.67
CA LEU A 34 64.33 25.40 20.50
C LEU A 34 65.13 26.42 19.69
N PHE A 35 64.67 27.67 19.73
CA PHE A 35 65.39 28.84 19.28
C PHE A 35 65.69 29.71 20.49
N VAL A 36 66.87 30.33 20.51
CA VAL A 36 67.18 31.41 21.44
C VAL A 36 67.27 32.68 20.64
N THR A 37 66.60 33.73 21.10
CA THR A 37 66.67 35.06 20.49
C THR A 37 67.30 36.07 21.43
N ASP A 38 67.85 37.15 20.88
CA ASP A 38 68.21 38.34 21.65
C ASP A 38 66.95 39.15 22.07
N GLU A 39 67.16 40.30 22.73
CA GLU A 39 66.09 41.21 23.16
C GLU A 39 65.30 41.84 22.00
N ARG A 40 65.83 41.79 20.77
CA ARG A 40 65.17 42.29 19.55
C ARG A 40 64.39 41.19 18.82
N GLY A 41 64.48 39.95 19.28
CA GLY A 41 63.85 38.79 18.64
C GLY A 41 64.64 38.25 17.45
N GLU A 42 65.94 38.55 17.34
CA GLU A 42 66.82 37.92 16.35
C GLU A 42 67.32 36.57 16.87
N ILE A 43 67.25 35.53 16.03
CA ILE A 43 67.67 34.17 16.40
C ILE A 43 69.19 34.15 16.54
N VAL A 44 69.67 33.90 17.76
CA VAL A 44 71.11 33.77 18.09
C VAL A 44 71.56 32.31 18.19
N HIS A 45 70.63 31.39 18.47
CA HIS A 45 70.90 29.95 18.49
C HIS A 45 69.66 29.16 18.07
N ARG A 46 69.87 28.00 17.44
CA ARG A 46 68.84 27.02 17.09
C ARG A 46 69.42 25.62 17.30
N ASN A 47 68.65 24.72 17.89
CA ASN A 47 69.05 23.33 18.03
C ASN A 47 68.74 22.51 16.76
N ALA A 48 69.13 21.23 16.76
CA ALA A 48 68.91 20.34 15.62
C ALA A 48 67.42 20.19 15.28
N ALA A 49 66.55 20.02 16.29
CA ALA A 49 65.10 19.91 16.10
C ALA A 49 64.49 21.18 15.46
N ALA A 50 64.96 22.35 15.88
CA ALA A 50 64.61 23.64 15.29
C ALA A 50 65.06 23.78 13.84
N GLY A 51 66.22 23.22 13.49
CA GLY A 51 66.70 23.14 12.11
C GLY A 51 65.75 22.38 11.20
N THR A 52 65.30 21.19 11.62
CA THR A 52 64.36 20.36 10.86
C THR A 52 63.00 21.03 10.70
N THR A 53 62.40 21.51 11.81
CA THR A 53 61.09 22.17 11.73
C THR A 53 61.13 23.47 10.91
N LEU A 54 62.25 24.21 10.94
CA LEU A 54 62.42 25.38 10.08
C LEU A 54 62.56 24.99 8.62
N ALA A 55 63.27 23.90 8.29
CA ALA A 55 63.35 23.40 6.92
C ALA A 55 61.97 23.00 6.37
N ASP A 56 61.16 22.30 7.19
CA ASP A 56 59.78 21.94 6.83
C ASP A 56 58.91 23.20 6.66
N ALA A 57 59.04 24.17 7.57
CA ALA A 57 58.32 25.43 7.46
C ALA A 57 58.75 26.23 6.23
N VAL A 58 60.04 26.25 5.86
CA VAL A 58 60.54 26.90 4.64
C VAL A 58 59.92 26.26 3.40
N ALA A 59 59.89 24.93 3.33
CA ALA A 59 59.31 24.20 2.22
C ALA A 59 57.80 24.45 2.07
N MET A 60 57.10 24.67 3.19
CA MET A 60 55.65 24.86 3.22
C MET A 60 55.22 26.33 3.02
N LEU A 61 55.97 27.28 3.56
CA LEU A 61 55.58 28.70 3.61
C LEU A 61 56.25 29.59 2.55
N GLY A 62 57.39 29.16 1.99
CA GLY A 62 58.22 30.03 1.14
C GLY A 62 58.77 31.26 1.88
N GLU A 63 59.46 32.14 1.17
CA GLU A 63 60.13 33.32 1.78
C GLU A 63 59.14 34.28 2.46
N ARG A 64 57.97 34.51 1.84
CA ARG A 64 56.96 35.44 2.37
C ARG A 64 56.35 34.96 3.68
N GLY A 65 56.02 33.67 3.80
CA GLY A 65 55.46 33.13 5.03
C GLY A 65 56.48 33.04 6.15
N LEU A 66 57.77 32.81 5.85
CA LEU A 66 58.85 32.90 6.84
C LEU A 66 59.01 34.32 7.39
N ASP A 67 58.92 35.33 6.53
CA ASP A 67 58.95 36.72 6.95
C ASP A 67 57.76 37.08 7.83
N GLN A 68 56.56 36.58 7.51
CA GLN A 68 55.37 36.74 8.34
C GLN A 68 55.56 36.08 9.71
N LEU A 69 56.17 34.89 9.76
CA LEU A 69 56.41 34.19 11.02
C LEU A 69 57.45 34.92 11.89
N ARG A 70 58.55 35.37 11.29
CA ARG A 70 59.57 36.19 11.96
C ARG A 70 58.98 37.51 12.47
N GLY A 71 58.14 38.16 11.67
CA GLY A 71 57.41 39.35 12.08
C GLY A 71 56.47 39.09 13.25
N THR A 72 55.76 37.95 13.22
CA THR A 72 54.89 37.50 14.31
C THR A 72 55.67 37.28 15.60
N LEU A 73 56.82 36.60 15.54
CA LEU A 73 57.67 36.39 16.71
C LEU A 73 58.12 37.72 17.34
N ARG A 74 58.67 38.63 16.53
CA ARG A 74 59.11 39.96 16.99
C ARG A 74 57.97 40.78 17.57
N ARG A 75 56.79 40.69 16.96
CA ARG A 75 55.57 41.34 17.43
C ARG A 75 55.19 40.84 18.83
N VAL A 76 55.11 39.52 19.03
CA VAL A 76 54.77 38.92 20.33
C VAL A 76 55.81 39.31 21.39
N ILE A 77 57.11 39.23 21.07
CA ILE A 77 58.20 39.64 21.97
C ILE A 77 58.07 41.10 22.41
N ARG A 78 57.72 42.00 21.48
CA ARG A 78 57.60 43.45 21.75
C ARG A 78 56.35 43.82 22.53
N GLU A 79 55.22 43.16 22.24
CA GLU A 79 53.90 43.56 22.73
C GLU A 79 53.50 42.85 24.04
N ARG A 80 54.09 41.69 24.35
CA ARG A 80 53.79 40.94 25.57
C ARG A 80 54.75 41.33 26.69
N THR A 81 54.18 41.58 27.88
CA THR A 81 54.94 41.94 29.09
C THR A 81 55.04 40.80 30.11
N GLN A 82 54.17 39.78 29.98
CA GLN A 82 54.15 38.59 30.82
C GLN A 82 54.57 37.36 30.00
N PHE A 83 55.48 36.57 30.55
CA PHE A 83 56.00 35.33 29.95
C PHE A 83 55.93 34.20 31.00
N PRO A 84 55.74 32.93 30.59
CA PRO A 84 55.73 32.44 29.21
C PRO A 84 54.43 32.77 28.45
N VAL A 85 54.55 33.00 27.14
CA VAL A 85 53.44 33.20 26.22
C VAL A 85 53.26 31.93 25.39
N HIS A 86 52.03 31.45 25.27
CA HIS A 86 51.66 30.40 24.33
C HIS A 86 50.60 30.95 23.38
N GLU A 87 50.87 30.94 22.08
CA GLU A 87 49.95 31.43 21.05
C GLU A 87 49.88 30.44 19.89
N THR A 88 48.67 30.13 19.43
CA THR A 88 48.48 29.48 18.14
C THR A 88 48.53 30.55 17.05
N ILE A 89 49.44 30.39 16.10
CA ILE A 89 49.62 31.28 14.97
C ILE A 89 49.25 30.56 13.68
N VAL A 90 48.60 31.28 12.78
CA VAL A 90 48.30 30.84 11.42
C VAL A 90 49.13 31.70 10.49
N VAL A 91 49.91 31.06 9.63
CA VAL A 91 50.79 31.72 8.67
C VAL A 91 50.40 31.30 7.27
N GLU A 92 50.23 32.29 6.40
CA GLU A 92 49.82 32.08 5.02
C GLU A 92 51.05 32.29 4.13
N GLY A 93 51.56 31.20 3.56
CA GLY A 93 52.65 31.20 2.61
C GLY A 93 52.24 30.57 1.29
N ASP A 94 53.13 29.78 0.70
CA ASP A 94 52.78 28.91 -0.43
C ASP A 94 51.73 27.86 -0.04
N GLN A 95 51.76 27.41 1.21
CA GLN A 95 50.71 26.66 1.89
C GLN A 95 50.41 27.27 3.26
N ARG A 96 49.22 27.00 3.80
CA ARG A 96 48.81 27.45 5.13
C ARG A 96 49.48 26.62 6.23
N MET A 97 50.11 27.27 7.21
CA MET A 97 50.67 26.64 8.39
C MET A 97 49.91 27.05 9.65
N VAL A 98 49.53 26.07 10.47
CA VAL A 98 49.11 26.28 11.86
C VAL A 98 50.27 25.86 12.76
N ALA A 99 50.75 26.77 13.61
CA ALA A 99 51.81 26.47 14.56
C ALA A 99 51.44 26.92 15.97
N GLN A 100 51.77 26.10 16.96
CA GLN A 100 51.78 26.56 18.36
C GLN A 100 53.15 27.15 18.67
N LEU A 101 53.16 28.39 19.13
CA LEU A 101 54.35 29.15 19.51
C LEU A 101 54.39 29.31 21.03
N GLY A 102 55.47 28.89 21.66
CA GLY A 102 55.75 29.13 23.07
C GLY A 102 56.99 30.01 23.22
N ILE A 103 56.88 31.09 23.99
CA ILE A 103 57.97 32.04 24.25
C ILE A 103 58.17 32.16 25.74
N GLY A 104 59.35 31.81 26.23
CA GLY A 104 59.83 32.07 27.58
C GLY A 104 60.83 33.22 27.57
N ARG A 105 60.82 34.06 28.62
CA ARG A 105 61.81 35.12 28.79
C ARG A 105 63.02 34.59 29.56
N ILE A 106 64.22 34.97 29.12
CA ILE A 106 65.48 34.72 29.83
C ILE A 106 66.25 36.05 29.99
N PRO A 107 67.25 36.12 30.88
CA PRO A 107 68.16 37.27 30.91
C PRO A 107 68.83 37.48 29.54
N GLY A 108 68.67 38.67 28.95
CA GLY A 108 69.27 39.04 27.66
C GLY A 108 68.55 38.53 26.42
N GLY A 109 67.36 37.91 26.55
CA GLY A 109 66.63 37.42 25.38
C GLY A 109 65.43 36.54 25.67
N TYR A 110 65.11 35.65 24.73
CA TYR A 110 63.96 34.75 24.80
C TYR A 110 64.31 33.34 24.34
N VAL A 111 63.65 32.35 24.93
CA VAL A 111 63.62 30.97 24.42
C VAL A 111 62.30 30.79 23.72
N VAL A 112 62.35 30.40 22.46
CA VAL A 112 61.19 30.21 21.60
C VAL A 112 61.15 28.74 21.20
N HIS A 113 60.03 28.09 21.42
CA HIS A 113 59.74 26.83 20.78
C HIS A 113 58.50 26.98 19.92
N TRP A 114 58.41 26.22 18.85
CA TRP A 114 57.18 26.10 18.07
C TRP A 114 56.93 24.65 17.71
N ARG A 115 55.69 24.34 17.33
CA ARG A 115 55.30 23.03 16.80
C ARG A 115 54.38 23.26 15.61
N ASN A 116 54.67 22.62 14.49
CA ASN A 116 53.78 22.61 13.34
C ASN A 116 52.60 21.68 13.63
N ASP A 117 51.41 22.26 13.78
CA ASP A 117 50.16 21.59 14.10
C ASP A 117 49.20 21.53 12.91
N THR A 118 49.67 21.88 11.70
CA THR A 118 48.86 21.96 10.48
C THR A 118 48.12 20.65 10.19
N ALA A 119 48.82 19.52 10.26
CA ALA A 119 48.20 18.21 10.05
C ALA A 119 47.17 17.86 11.13
N ARG A 120 47.42 18.25 12.40
CA ARG A 120 46.47 18.03 13.50
C ARG A 120 45.22 18.90 13.33
N ALA A 121 45.39 20.16 12.94
CA ALA A 121 44.30 21.08 12.68
C ALA A 121 43.44 20.60 11.49
N ALA A 122 44.06 20.17 10.40
CA ALA A 122 43.35 19.61 9.24
C ALA A 122 42.58 18.33 9.60
N LEU A 123 43.20 17.43 10.36
CA LEU A 123 42.52 16.23 10.86
C LEU A 123 41.34 16.57 11.77
N ALA A 124 41.48 17.58 12.64
CA ALA A 124 40.41 18.02 13.51
C ALA A 124 39.22 18.57 12.69
N THR A 125 39.47 19.43 11.71
CA THR A 125 38.42 19.94 10.81
C THR A 125 37.72 18.80 10.07
N ALA A 126 38.48 17.91 9.42
CA ALA A 126 37.91 16.78 8.67
C ALA A 126 37.09 15.83 9.56
N THR A 127 37.56 15.58 10.80
CA THR A 127 36.83 14.75 11.77
C THR A 127 35.53 15.42 12.22
N GLY A 128 35.54 16.75 12.37
CA GLY A 128 34.34 17.53 12.72
C GLY A 128 33.30 17.48 11.61
N GLU A 129 33.73 17.73 10.38
CA GLU A 129 32.88 17.63 9.19
C GLU A 129 32.29 16.21 9.02
N LEU A 130 33.07 15.16 9.29
CA LEU A 130 32.57 13.78 9.28
C LEU A 130 31.55 13.50 10.40
N ALA A 131 31.76 14.05 11.59
CA ALA A 131 30.83 13.88 12.71
C ALA A 131 29.50 14.60 12.44
N ASP A 132 29.56 15.79 11.84
CA ASP A 132 28.37 16.55 11.46
C ASP A 132 27.63 15.87 10.29
N GLY A 133 28.35 15.40 9.26
CA GLY A 133 27.78 14.62 8.17
C GLY A 133 27.08 13.33 8.64
N LEU A 134 27.68 12.60 9.57
CA LEU A 134 27.03 11.42 10.18
C LEU A 134 25.75 11.76 10.96
N ALA A 135 25.72 12.92 11.63
CA ALA A 135 24.54 13.37 12.34
C ALA A 135 23.41 13.77 11.38
N ASP A 136 23.75 14.49 10.31
CA ASP A 136 22.81 14.91 9.27
C ASP A 136 22.24 13.70 8.51
N ASP A 137 23.10 12.76 8.09
CA ASP A 137 22.68 11.52 7.43
C ASP A 137 21.79 10.68 8.36
N GLY A 138 22.12 10.63 9.64
CA GLY A 138 21.31 9.95 10.65
C GLY A 138 19.92 10.57 10.80
N ALA A 139 19.83 11.90 10.83
CA ALA A 139 18.57 12.62 10.89
C ALA A 139 17.72 12.43 9.62
N ALA A 140 18.34 12.48 8.44
CA ALA A 140 17.67 12.21 7.17
C ALA A 140 17.12 10.78 7.12
N LEU A 141 17.92 9.81 7.55
CA LEU A 141 17.53 8.41 7.58
C LEU A 141 16.41 8.13 8.61
N ALA A 142 16.40 8.84 9.74
CA ALA A 142 15.31 8.77 10.71
C ALA A 142 13.99 9.26 10.11
N ALA A 143 14.00 10.39 9.39
CA ALA A 143 12.81 10.94 8.73
C ALA A 143 12.24 9.98 7.65
N VAL A 144 13.13 9.31 6.90
CA VAL A 144 12.73 8.24 5.97
C VAL A 144 12.10 7.06 6.71
N GLY A 145 12.69 6.65 7.83
CA GLY A 145 12.16 5.59 8.69
C GLY A 145 10.75 5.89 9.20
N ASP A 146 10.48 7.12 9.65
CA ASP A 146 9.16 7.53 10.13
C ASP A 146 8.12 7.58 9.00
N THR A 147 8.52 8.02 7.80
CA THR A 147 7.66 7.99 6.61
C THR A 147 7.28 6.55 6.23
N LEU A 148 8.25 5.63 6.26
CA LEU A 148 8.03 4.21 6.00
C LEU A 148 7.12 3.57 7.05
N ALA A 149 7.27 3.91 8.33
CA ALA A 149 6.40 3.42 9.39
C ALA A 149 4.94 3.84 9.16
N GLY A 150 4.70 5.14 8.88
CA GLY A 150 3.36 5.63 8.58
C GLY A 150 2.75 4.98 7.33
N ALA A 151 3.55 4.76 6.29
CA ALA A 151 3.10 4.05 5.09
C ALA A 151 2.75 2.58 5.37
N ALA A 152 3.54 1.89 6.19
CA ALA A 152 3.28 0.50 6.59
C ALA A 152 2.00 0.39 7.42
N GLU A 153 1.80 1.28 8.40
CA GLU A 153 0.57 1.35 9.20
C GLU A 153 -0.66 1.60 8.33
N GLY A 154 -0.58 2.58 7.41
CA GLY A 154 -1.64 2.88 6.45
C GLY A 154 -1.96 1.69 5.54
N CYS A 155 -0.94 0.99 5.04
CA CYS A 155 -1.13 -0.21 4.22
C CYS A 155 -1.78 -1.35 5.00
N SER A 156 -1.39 -1.57 6.25
CA SER A 156 -2.00 -2.58 7.13
C SER A 156 -3.46 -2.28 7.43
N ALA A 157 -3.79 -1.02 7.74
CA ALA A 157 -5.17 -0.58 7.94
C ALA A 157 -6.02 -0.78 6.68
N GLN A 158 -5.51 -0.37 5.51
CA GLN A 158 -6.19 -0.55 4.24
C GLN A 158 -6.40 -2.03 3.91
N ALA A 159 -5.39 -2.88 4.16
CA ALA A 159 -5.52 -4.33 4.01
C ALA A 159 -6.62 -4.88 4.93
N GLY A 160 -6.70 -4.42 6.18
CA GLY A 160 -7.80 -4.77 7.08
C GLY A 160 -9.18 -4.42 6.52
N THR A 161 -9.35 -3.22 5.98
CA THR A 161 -10.61 -2.79 5.35
C THR A 161 -10.97 -3.62 4.12
N VAL A 162 -10.00 -3.88 3.23
CA VAL A 162 -10.22 -4.70 2.03
C VAL A 162 -10.57 -6.15 2.41
N SER A 163 -9.91 -6.70 3.43
CA SER A 163 -10.19 -8.04 3.94
C SER A 163 -11.62 -8.16 4.47
N ALA A 164 -12.07 -7.18 5.27
CA ALA A 164 -13.46 -7.14 5.73
C ALA A 164 -14.45 -7.04 4.56
N GLY A 165 -14.14 -6.23 3.55
CA GLY A 165 -14.93 -6.15 2.31
C GLY A 165 -14.99 -7.49 1.56
N ALA A 166 -13.87 -8.21 1.46
CA ALA A 166 -13.81 -9.52 0.82
C ALA A 166 -14.66 -10.55 1.56
N VAL A 167 -14.65 -10.57 2.91
CA VAL A 167 -15.52 -11.43 3.71
C VAL A 167 -17.00 -11.12 3.46
N GLN A 168 -17.37 -9.84 3.41
CA GLN A 168 -18.75 -9.45 3.13
C GLN A 168 -19.18 -9.80 1.69
N LEU A 169 -18.27 -9.69 0.72
CA LEU A 169 -18.49 -10.12 -0.67
C LEU A 169 -18.75 -11.62 -0.72
N THR A 170 -17.93 -12.45 -0.05
CA THR A 170 -18.14 -13.90 0.03
C THR A 170 -19.51 -14.24 0.60
N ALA A 171 -19.93 -13.59 1.69
CA ALA A 171 -21.26 -13.78 2.26
C ALA A 171 -22.38 -13.42 1.27
N SER A 172 -22.21 -12.32 0.52
CA SER A 172 -23.18 -11.90 -0.50
C SER A 172 -23.25 -12.89 -1.67
N ILE A 173 -22.10 -13.45 -2.07
CA ILE A 173 -22.01 -14.48 -3.11
C ILE A 173 -22.72 -15.77 -2.67
N ASP A 174 -22.54 -16.19 -1.42
CA ASP A 174 -23.26 -17.33 -0.84
C ASP A 174 -24.78 -17.12 -0.84
N ASP A 175 -25.23 -15.90 -0.52
CA ASP A 175 -26.65 -15.53 -0.56
C ASP A 175 -27.21 -15.58 -2.00
N ILE A 176 -26.46 -15.05 -2.98
CA ILE A 176 -26.84 -15.12 -4.39
C ILE A 176 -26.91 -16.58 -4.85
N SER A 177 -25.91 -17.39 -4.51
CA SER A 177 -25.87 -18.82 -4.85
C SER A 177 -27.09 -19.59 -4.33
N ARG A 178 -27.46 -19.35 -3.07
CA ARG A 178 -28.68 -19.93 -2.47
C ARG A 178 -29.95 -19.47 -3.18
N ASN A 179 -30.05 -18.17 -3.48
CA ASN A 179 -31.22 -17.62 -4.19
C ASN A 179 -31.33 -18.15 -5.62
N THR A 180 -30.22 -18.27 -6.35
CA THR A 180 -30.17 -18.85 -7.69
C THR A 180 -30.60 -20.32 -7.67
N SER A 181 -30.12 -21.10 -6.69
CA SER A 181 -30.53 -22.51 -6.52
C SER A 181 -32.03 -22.65 -6.21
N ALA A 182 -32.55 -21.77 -5.35
CA ALA A 182 -33.98 -21.73 -5.04
C ALA A 182 -34.82 -21.34 -6.26
N ALA A 183 -34.35 -20.40 -7.07
CA ALA A 183 -35.00 -19.99 -8.31
C ALA A 183 -35.06 -21.12 -9.33
N VAL A 184 -33.96 -21.88 -9.53
CA VAL A 184 -33.95 -23.08 -10.40
C VAL A 184 -35.03 -24.08 -9.97
N THR A 185 -35.14 -24.33 -8.66
CA THR A 185 -36.18 -25.24 -8.11
C THR A 185 -37.59 -24.71 -8.36
N SER A 186 -37.80 -23.40 -8.18
CA SER A 186 -39.10 -22.76 -8.41
C SER A 186 -39.51 -22.83 -9.89
N THR A 187 -38.56 -22.61 -10.80
CA THR A 187 -38.76 -22.69 -12.24
C THR A 187 -39.13 -24.11 -12.68
N ALA A 188 -38.45 -25.14 -12.17
CA ALA A 188 -38.80 -26.54 -12.43
C ALA A 188 -40.22 -26.92 -11.96
N ASN A 189 -40.65 -26.39 -10.80
CA ASN A 189 -42.02 -26.57 -10.31
C ASN A 189 -43.05 -25.86 -11.20
N ALA A 190 -42.71 -24.69 -11.75
CA ALA A 190 -43.56 -23.96 -12.69
C ALA A 190 -43.75 -24.73 -14.00
N VAL A 191 -42.70 -25.34 -14.56
CA VAL A 191 -42.80 -26.24 -15.74
C VAL A 191 -43.74 -27.40 -15.45
N THR A 192 -43.61 -28.04 -14.28
CA THR A 192 -44.45 -29.17 -13.89
C THR A 192 -45.93 -28.76 -13.79
N SER A 193 -46.19 -27.57 -13.22
CA SER A 193 -47.54 -27.01 -13.10
C SER A 193 -48.15 -26.66 -14.46
N ALA A 194 -47.34 -26.07 -15.36
CA ALA A 194 -47.76 -25.75 -16.72
C ALA A 194 -48.12 -27.00 -17.54
N ARG A 195 -47.36 -28.09 -17.38
CA ARG A 195 -47.69 -29.40 -17.99
C ARG A 195 -49.02 -29.94 -17.49
N ALA A 196 -49.24 -29.94 -16.18
CA ALA A 196 -50.52 -30.39 -15.59
C ALA A 196 -51.72 -29.54 -16.04
N ALA A 197 -51.52 -28.23 -16.22
CA ALA A 197 -52.55 -27.34 -16.77
C ALA A 197 -52.84 -27.67 -18.24
N THR A 198 -51.80 -27.92 -19.04
CA THR A 198 -51.93 -28.33 -20.46
C THR A 198 -52.75 -29.62 -20.57
N ASP A 199 -52.40 -30.66 -19.81
CA ASP A 199 -53.12 -31.94 -19.80
C ASP A 199 -54.61 -31.77 -19.44
N SER A 200 -54.91 -30.85 -18.52
CA SER A 200 -56.29 -30.58 -18.10
C SER A 200 -57.10 -29.87 -19.19
N VAL A 201 -56.49 -28.92 -19.90
CA VAL A 201 -57.11 -28.21 -21.02
C VAL A 201 -57.29 -29.13 -22.23
N GLU A 202 -56.34 -30.02 -22.50
CA GLU A 202 -56.46 -31.03 -23.56
C GLU A 202 -57.62 -32.00 -23.29
N LYS A 203 -57.77 -32.48 -22.05
CA LYS A 203 -58.93 -33.29 -21.64
C LYS A 203 -60.25 -32.53 -21.82
N LEU A 204 -60.30 -31.24 -21.44
CA LEU A 204 -61.48 -30.41 -21.65
C LEU A 204 -61.83 -30.27 -23.14
N SER A 205 -60.82 -30.09 -23.99
CA SER A 205 -61.00 -30.03 -25.44
C SER A 205 -61.55 -31.33 -26.00
N ALA A 206 -61.02 -32.48 -25.55
CA ALA A 206 -61.50 -33.80 -25.94
C ALA A 206 -62.97 -34.03 -25.52
N TYR A 207 -63.34 -33.75 -24.27
CA TYR A 207 -64.72 -33.85 -23.79
C TYR A 207 -65.65 -32.91 -24.55
N SER A 208 -65.21 -31.68 -24.83
CA SER A 208 -66.01 -30.72 -25.61
C SER A 208 -66.26 -31.22 -27.04
N ALA A 209 -65.28 -31.86 -27.68
CA ALA A 209 -65.46 -32.47 -29.00
C ALA A 209 -66.45 -33.66 -28.98
N GLU A 210 -66.43 -34.46 -27.93
CA GLU A 210 -67.40 -35.56 -27.73
C GLU A 210 -68.83 -35.01 -27.56
N ILE A 211 -69.02 -34.00 -26.69
CA ILE A 211 -70.32 -33.34 -26.51
C ILE A 211 -70.78 -32.71 -27.84
N GLY A 212 -69.87 -32.12 -28.63
CA GLY A 212 -70.22 -31.53 -29.92
C GLY A 212 -70.73 -32.57 -30.92
N SER A 213 -70.16 -33.78 -30.88
CA SER A 213 -70.58 -34.92 -31.68
C SER A 213 -71.99 -35.40 -31.27
N ILE A 214 -72.25 -35.47 -29.97
CA ILE A 214 -73.58 -35.81 -29.41
C ILE A 214 -74.61 -34.73 -29.78
N SER A 215 -74.26 -33.45 -29.66
CA SER A 215 -75.13 -32.32 -30.01
C SER A 215 -75.55 -32.38 -31.48
N LYS A 216 -74.62 -32.67 -32.40
CA LYS A 216 -74.92 -32.88 -33.83
C LYS A 216 -75.88 -34.05 -34.07
N LEU A 217 -75.71 -35.15 -33.33
CA LEU A 217 -76.63 -36.29 -33.39
C LEU A 217 -78.05 -35.89 -32.92
N ILE A 218 -78.17 -35.13 -31.83
CA ILE A 218 -79.46 -34.64 -31.33
C ILE A 218 -80.15 -33.73 -32.35
N ILE A 219 -79.39 -32.84 -33.01
CA ILE A 219 -79.93 -32.00 -34.11
C ILE A 219 -80.51 -32.90 -35.22
N SER A 220 -79.77 -33.93 -35.65
CA SER A 220 -80.23 -34.86 -36.68
C SER A 220 -81.49 -35.64 -36.26
N ILE A 221 -81.57 -36.09 -35.01
CA ILE A 221 -82.75 -36.76 -34.46
C ILE A 221 -83.94 -35.79 -34.43
N ALA A 222 -83.74 -34.54 -34.02
CA ALA A 222 -84.77 -33.52 -33.99
C ALA A 222 -85.30 -33.20 -35.39
N GLU A 223 -84.42 -33.08 -36.39
CA GLU A 223 -84.80 -32.90 -37.80
C GLU A 223 -85.61 -34.09 -38.35
N GLN A 224 -85.18 -35.33 -38.05
CA GLN A 224 -85.93 -36.53 -38.42
C GLN A 224 -87.29 -36.59 -37.74
N THR A 225 -87.36 -36.23 -36.45
CA THR A 225 -88.61 -36.19 -35.68
C THR A 225 -89.57 -35.14 -36.24
N ASN A 226 -89.04 -33.97 -36.61
CA ASN A 226 -89.81 -32.90 -37.27
C ASN A 226 -90.38 -33.37 -38.63
N LEU A 227 -89.60 -34.13 -39.42
CA LEU A 227 -90.09 -34.74 -40.67
C LEU A 227 -91.16 -35.81 -40.42
N LEU A 228 -91.00 -36.65 -39.41
CA LEU A 228 -92.00 -37.65 -39.03
C LEU A 228 -93.30 -36.98 -38.55
N ALA A 229 -93.19 -35.94 -37.73
CA ALA A 229 -94.32 -35.15 -37.27
C ALA A 229 -95.04 -34.46 -38.42
N LEU A 230 -94.30 -33.91 -39.38
CA LEU A 230 -94.87 -33.33 -40.61
C LEU A 230 -95.66 -34.37 -41.41
N ASN A 231 -95.10 -35.57 -41.60
CA ASN A 231 -95.80 -36.67 -42.27
C ASN A 231 -97.08 -37.08 -41.52
N ALA A 232 -97.04 -37.10 -40.18
CA ALA A 232 -98.22 -37.37 -39.35
C ALA A 232 -99.27 -36.26 -39.47
N THR A 233 -98.89 -34.98 -39.53
CA THR A 233 -99.81 -33.86 -39.79
C THR A 233 -100.48 -33.99 -41.16
N ILE A 234 -99.74 -34.41 -42.19
CA ILE A 234 -100.28 -34.66 -43.54
C ILE A 234 -101.31 -35.79 -43.51
N GLU A 235 -100.99 -36.92 -42.86
CA GLU A 235 -101.91 -38.07 -42.81
C GLU A 235 -103.14 -37.79 -41.93
N ALA A 236 -102.97 -37.01 -40.85
CA ALA A 236 -104.08 -36.54 -40.03
C ALA A 236 -105.04 -35.63 -40.81
N ALA A 237 -104.51 -34.74 -41.67
CA ALA A 237 -105.32 -33.93 -42.58
C ALA A 237 -106.07 -34.81 -43.61
N ARG A 238 -105.43 -35.89 -44.07
CA ARG A 238 -106.01 -36.85 -45.02
C ARG A 238 -107.17 -37.66 -44.42
N ALA A 239 -107.12 -37.94 -43.12
CA ALA A 239 -108.18 -38.62 -42.37
C ALA A 239 -109.41 -37.74 -42.05
N GLY A 240 -109.37 -36.43 -42.35
CA GLY A 240 -110.49 -35.50 -42.17
C GLY A 240 -110.88 -35.30 -40.69
N GLU A 241 -112.18 -35.32 -40.38
CA GLU A 241 -112.69 -35.10 -39.01
C GLU A 241 -112.17 -36.15 -38.00
N ALA A 242 -111.92 -37.40 -38.44
CA ALA A 242 -111.40 -38.46 -37.58
C ALA A 242 -109.93 -38.22 -37.16
N GLY A 243 -109.19 -37.38 -37.89
CA GLY A 243 -107.77 -37.10 -37.67
C GLY A 243 -107.48 -35.90 -36.77
N LYS A 244 -108.47 -35.11 -36.35
CA LYS A 244 -108.25 -33.84 -35.62
C LYS A 244 -107.41 -33.99 -34.35
N GLY A 245 -107.67 -35.01 -33.52
CA GLY A 245 -106.87 -35.26 -32.31
C GLY A 245 -105.42 -35.64 -32.64
N PHE A 246 -105.21 -36.38 -33.72
CA PHE A 246 -103.89 -36.77 -34.20
C PHE A 246 -103.10 -35.58 -34.78
N ALA A 247 -103.80 -34.65 -35.45
CA ALA A 247 -103.20 -33.42 -35.97
C ALA A 247 -102.65 -32.51 -34.86
N VAL A 248 -103.36 -32.42 -33.72
CA VAL A 248 -102.89 -31.63 -32.56
C VAL A 248 -101.60 -32.24 -32.00
N VAL A 249 -101.57 -33.56 -31.78
CA VAL A 249 -100.36 -34.24 -31.30
C VAL A 249 -99.20 -34.10 -32.28
N ALA A 250 -99.45 -34.25 -33.59
CA ALA A 250 -98.43 -34.10 -34.61
C ALA A 250 -97.82 -32.67 -34.62
N ASN A 251 -98.64 -31.63 -34.46
CA ASN A 251 -98.14 -30.26 -34.35
C ASN A 251 -97.33 -30.03 -33.06
N GLU A 252 -97.76 -30.56 -31.92
CA GLU A 252 -97.02 -30.46 -30.66
C GLU A 252 -95.64 -31.14 -30.76
N VAL A 253 -95.58 -32.33 -31.37
CA VAL A 253 -94.32 -33.04 -31.64
C VAL A 253 -93.43 -32.24 -32.59
N LYS A 254 -94.02 -31.59 -33.60
CA LYS A 254 -93.29 -30.73 -34.54
C LYS A 254 -92.65 -29.52 -33.85
N GLU A 255 -93.41 -28.82 -33.00
CA GLU A 255 -92.89 -27.70 -32.21
C GLU A 255 -91.79 -28.13 -31.25
N LEU A 256 -91.99 -29.25 -30.55
CA LEU A 256 -91.00 -29.82 -29.63
C LEU A 256 -89.71 -30.22 -30.35
N ALA A 257 -89.82 -30.80 -31.55
CA ALA A 257 -88.67 -31.14 -32.38
C ALA A 257 -87.92 -29.89 -32.85
N SER A 258 -88.63 -28.85 -33.30
CA SER A 258 -88.00 -27.57 -33.69
C SER A 258 -87.29 -26.90 -32.52
N GLY A 259 -87.92 -26.84 -31.33
CA GLY A 259 -87.31 -26.30 -30.12
C GLY A 259 -86.08 -27.10 -29.67
N THR A 260 -86.10 -28.43 -29.84
CA THR A 260 -84.95 -29.30 -29.56
C THR A 260 -83.77 -29.04 -30.50
N ALA A 261 -84.04 -28.85 -31.80
CA ALA A 261 -83.02 -28.52 -32.79
C ALA A 261 -82.37 -27.16 -32.49
N GLU A 262 -83.17 -26.15 -32.15
CA GLU A 262 -82.67 -24.81 -31.81
C GLU A 262 -81.83 -24.82 -30.52
N ALA A 263 -82.32 -25.47 -29.46
CA ALA A 263 -81.58 -25.62 -28.21
C ALA A 263 -80.24 -26.35 -28.42
N SER A 264 -80.24 -27.40 -29.24
CA SER A 264 -79.02 -28.16 -29.56
C SER A 264 -78.04 -27.35 -30.41
N ALA A 265 -78.52 -26.53 -31.34
CA ALA A 265 -77.68 -25.59 -32.10
C ALA A 265 -77.02 -24.54 -31.19
N ASN A 266 -77.75 -24.05 -30.18
CA ASN A 266 -77.18 -23.18 -29.14
C ASN A 266 -76.07 -23.87 -28.34
N ILE A 267 -76.27 -25.14 -27.95
CA ILE A 267 -75.24 -25.95 -27.28
C ILE A 267 -74.00 -26.09 -28.16
N ASN A 268 -74.16 -26.39 -29.45
CA ASN A 268 -73.03 -26.53 -30.37
C ASN A 268 -72.19 -25.26 -30.46
N ARG A 269 -72.83 -24.08 -30.51
CA ARG A 269 -72.14 -22.78 -30.53
C ARG A 269 -71.34 -22.52 -29.24
N MET A 270 -71.87 -22.94 -28.09
CA MET A 270 -71.14 -22.86 -26.82
C MET A 270 -69.91 -23.77 -26.83
N ILE A 271 -70.03 -24.98 -27.39
CA ILE A 271 -68.92 -25.93 -27.53
C ILE A 271 -67.81 -25.38 -28.42
N GLU A 272 -68.14 -24.78 -29.56
CA GLU A 272 -67.16 -24.12 -30.43
C GLU A 272 -66.40 -23.02 -29.70
N THR A 273 -67.10 -22.25 -28.86
CA THR A 273 -66.49 -21.20 -28.03
C THR A 273 -65.55 -21.79 -26.98
N ILE A 274 -65.95 -22.88 -26.31
CA ILE A 274 -65.11 -23.59 -25.32
C ILE A 274 -63.86 -24.16 -25.99
N GLN A 275 -63.98 -24.76 -27.18
CA GLN A 275 -62.84 -25.28 -27.94
C GLN A 275 -61.88 -24.17 -28.38
N ALA A 276 -62.41 -23.03 -28.83
CA ALA A 276 -61.58 -21.87 -29.17
C ALA A 276 -60.82 -21.34 -27.95
N GLY A 277 -61.50 -21.18 -26.81
CA GLY A 277 -60.87 -20.78 -25.55
C GLY A 277 -59.82 -21.78 -25.06
N SER A 278 -60.07 -23.08 -25.22
CA SER A 278 -59.12 -24.14 -24.85
C SER A 278 -57.84 -24.07 -25.69
N ARG A 279 -57.95 -23.84 -27.02
CA ARG A 279 -56.78 -23.65 -27.89
C ARG A 279 -55.95 -22.43 -27.49
N ALA A 280 -56.61 -21.29 -27.25
CA ALA A 280 -55.94 -20.08 -26.80
C ALA A 280 -55.24 -20.27 -25.45
N ALA A 281 -55.83 -21.05 -24.53
CA ALA A 281 -55.20 -21.38 -23.25
C ALA A 281 -53.94 -22.25 -23.43
N VAL A 282 -53.96 -23.24 -24.33
CA VAL A 282 -52.77 -24.06 -24.63
C VAL A 282 -51.65 -23.20 -25.23
N GLU A 283 -51.97 -22.31 -26.17
CA GLU A 283 -50.99 -21.37 -26.75
C GLU A 283 -50.36 -20.48 -25.67
N ALA A 284 -51.17 -19.90 -24.80
CA ALA A 284 -50.68 -19.07 -23.69
C ALA A 284 -49.79 -19.85 -22.70
N ILE A 285 -50.13 -21.12 -22.42
CA ILE A 285 -49.30 -21.97 -21.56
C ILE A 285 -47.98 -22.31 -22.25
N ALA A 286 -47.98 -22.58 -23.55
CA ALA A 286 -46.77 -22.84 -24.32
C ALA A 286 -45.80 -21.65 -24.30
N ASP A 287 -46.33 -20.42 -24.44
CA ASP A 287 -45.54 -19.18 -24.32
C ASP A 287 -44.94 -19.02 -22.92
N ILE A 288 -45.68 -19.37 -21.86
CA ILE A 288 -45.18 -19.35 -20.48
C ILE A 288 -44.03 -20.35 -20.32
N VAL A 289 -44.17 -21.56 -20.85
CA VAL A 289 -43.10 -22.59 -20.80
C VAL A 289 -41.85 -22.11 -21.52
N ALA A 290 -41.98 -21.48 -22.70
CA ALA A 290 -40.84 -20.95 -23.43
C ALA A 290 -40.08 -19.88 -22.63
N ARG A 291 -40.80 -18.94 -22.00
CA ARG A 291 -40.20 -17.92 -21.12
C ARG A 291 -39.53 -18.53 -19.89
N ILE A 292 -40.10 -19.59 -19.34
CA ILE A 292 -39.51 -20.34 -18.24
C ILE A 292 -38.18 -20.99 -18.66
N THR A 293 -38.10 -21.59 -19.85
CA THR A 293 -36.84 -22.16 -20.36
C THR A 293 -35.76 -21.08 -20.54
N GLU A 294 -36.11 -19.89 -21.02
CA GLU A 294 -35.17 -18.76 -21.09
C GLU A 294 -34.64 -18.36 -19.70
N LEU A 295 -35.50 -18.41 -18.67
CA LEU A 295 -35.06 -18.17 -17.28
C LEU A 295 -34.07 -19.24 -16.80
N GLU A 296 -34.23 -20.52 -17.17
CA GLU A 296 -33.28 -21.58 -16.81
C GLU A 296 -31.88 -21.34 -17.41
N GLU A 297 -31.81 -20.87 -18.66
CA GLU A 297 -30.55 -20.50 -19.31
C GLU A 297 -29.87 -19.31 -18.62
N GLN A 298 -30.65 -18.28 -18.26
CA GLN A 298 -30.16 -17.13 -17.50
C GLN A 298 -29.61 -17.55 -16.14
N GLN A 299 -30.29 -18.47 -15.43
CA GLN A 299 -29.80 -18.96 -14.14
C GLN A 299 -28.50 -19.75 -14.25
N THR A 300 -28.33 -20.51 -15.32
CA THR A 300 -27.06 -21.19 -15.60
C THR A 300 -25.92 -20.19 -15.77
N THR A 301 -26.18 -19.08 -16.46
CA THR A 301 -25.22 -17.98 -16.64
C THR A 301 -24.89 -17.30 -15.31
N ILE A 302 -25.90 -17.05 -14.46
CA ILE A 302 -25.71 -16.48 -13.13
C ILE A 302 -24.87 -17.41 -12.25
N ALA A 303 -25.12 -18.72 -12.29
CA ALA A 303 -24.34 -19.69 -11.52
C ALA A 303 -22.85 -19.67 -11.92
N ALA A 304 -22.54 -19.62 -13.21
CA ALA A 304 -21.16 -19.50 -13.69
C ALA A 304 -20.50 -18.19 -13.20
N ALA A 305 -21.24 -17.06 -13.25
CA ALA A 305 -20.74 -15.78 -12.74
C ALA A 305 -20.49 -15.80 -11.23
N VAL A 306 -21.32 -16.50 -10.45
CA VAL A 306 -21.17 -16.69 -9.00
C VAL A 306 -19.90 -17.49 -8.67
N GLU A 307 -19.58 -18.54 -9.45
CA GLU A 307 -18.34 -19.29 -9.29
C GLU A 307 -17.11 -18.42 -9.58
N GLU A 308 -17.13 -17.64 -10.66
CA GLU A 308 -16.04 -16.70 -11.00
C GLU A 308 -15.85 -15.61 -9.94
N GLN A 309 -16.96 -15.04 -9.43
CA GLN A 309 -16.93 -14.08 -8.34
C GLN A 309 -16.35 -14.68 -7.06
N SER A 310 -16.68 -15.94 -6.75
CA SER A 310 -16.13 -16.66 -5.60
C SER A 310 -14.61 -16.79 -5.70
N ALA A 311 -14.10 -17.19 -6.87
CA ALA A 311 -12.67 -17.29 -7.13
C ALA A 311 -11.97 -15.93 -7.03
N THR A 312 -12.60 -14.87 -7.54
CA THR A 312 -12.08 -13.50 -7.46
C THR A 312 -12.02 -13.00 -6.01
N ALA A 313 -13.06 -13.23 -5.21
CA ALA A 313 -13.09 -12.86 -3.79
C ALA A 313 -12.01 -13.59 -2.98
N ALA A 314 -11.77 -14.87 -3.26
CA ALA A 314 -10.68 -15.63 -2.67
C ALA A 314 -9.30 -15.06 -3.05
N GLY A 315 -9.11 -14.70 -4.33
CA GLY A 315 -7.89 -14.05 -4.81
C GLY A 315 -7.62 -12.70 -4.14
N ILE A 316 -8.66 -11.88 -3.96
CA ILE A 316 -8.56 -10.61 -3.22
C ILE A 316 -8.14 -10.87 -1.76
N SER A 317 -8.75 -11.85 -1.10
CA SER A 317 -8.42 -12.20 0.30
C SER A 317 -6.95 -12.61 0.43
N GLN A 318 -6.45 -13.44 -0.48
CA GLN A 318 -5.05 -13.87 -0.50
C GLN A 318 -4.09 -12.69 -0.78
N ALA A 319 -4.37 -11.87 -1.78
CA ALA A 319 -3.56 -10.70 -2.11
C ALA A 319 -3.49 -9.71 -0.93
N THR A 320 -4.61 -9.54 -0.23
CA THR A 320 -4.71 -8.69 0.96
C THR A 320 -3.87 -9.22 2.11
N GLY A 321 -3.87 -10.55 2.34
CA GLY A 321 -2.97 -11.18 3.30
C GLY A 321 -1.49 -10.96 2.97
N GLY A 322 -1.14 -11.02 1.68
CA GLY A 322 0.21 -10.68 1.20
C GLY A 322 0.59 -9.23 1.47
N LEU A 323 -0.32 -8.28 1.23
CA LEU A 323 -0.11 -6.86 1.55
C LEU A 323 0.14 -6.63 3.05
N ALA A 324 -0.65 -7.26 3.91
CA ALA A 324 -0.47 -7.16 5.36
C ALA A 324 0.91 -7.70 5.80
N GLY A 325 1.35 -8.82 5.21
CA GLY A 325 2.70 -9.37 5.45
C GLY A 325 3.83 -8.43 4.97
N ALA A 326 3.65 -7.79 3.81
CA ALA A 326 4.61 -6.81 3.30
C ALA A 326 4.68 -5.55 4.17
N ALA A 327 3.54 -5.08 4.67
CA ALA A 327 3.48 -3.98 5.64
C ALA A 327 4.24 -4.34 6.93
N GLN A 328 4.03 -5.54 7.47
CA GLN A 328 4.77 -6.02 8.65
C GLN A 328 6.28 -6.07 8.40
N THR A 329 6.71 -6.60 7.25
CA THR A 329 8.13 -6.64 6.87
C THR A 329 8.74 -5.23 6.77
N THR A 330 7.95 -4.25 6.32
CA THR A 330 8.35 -2.85 6.25
C THR A 330 8.52 -2.27 7.65
N SER A 331 7.58 -2.53 8.58
CA SER A 331 7.71 -2.14 9.99
C SER A 331 8.95 -2.73 10.66
N ASP A 332 9.27 -3.98 10.38
CA ASP A 332 10.49 -4.63 10.89
C ASP A 332 11.75 -3.96 10.31
N SER A 333 11.72 -3.63 9.02
CA SER A 333 12.82 -2.90 8.35
C SER A 333 13.06 -1.52 8.95
N VAL A 334 11.99 -0.80 9.33
CA VAL A 334 12.10 0.50 10.02
C VAL A 334 12.80 0.35 11.38
N THR A 335 12.57 -0.75 12.10
CA THR A 335 13.29 -1.04 13.36
C THR A 335 14.80 -1.19 13.11
N GLY A 336 15.18 -1.83 12.00
CA GLY A 336 16.57 -1.89 11.54
C GLY A 336 17.15 -0.51 11.20
N VAL A 337 16.38 0.32 10.48
CA VAL A 337 16.76 1.71 10.17
C VAL A 337 17.01 2.52 11.43
N ARG A 338 16.11 2.45 12.43
CA ARG A 338 16.26 3.14 13.72
C ARG A 338 17.52 2.71 14.46
N SER A 339 17.86 1.42 14.40
CA SER A 339 19.08 0.89 15.00
C SER A 339 20.35 1.41 14.28
N ALA A 340 20.31 1.52 12.95
CA ALA A 340 21.40 2.10 12.16
C ALA A 340 21.61 3.59 12.50
N VAL A 341 20.52 4.37 12.60
CA VAL A 341 20.56 5.78 13.04
C VAL A 341 21.20 5.90 14.43
N GLY A 342 20.83 5.04 15.38
CA GLY A 342 21.46 5.01 16.71
C GLY A 342 22.97 4.79 16.63
N SER A 343 23.43 3.83 15.82
CA SER A 343 24.87 3.60 15.63
C SER A 343 25.59 4.78 14.98
N MET A 344 24.95 5.50 14.06
CA MET A 344 25.51 6.71 13.46
C MET A 344 25.67 7.83 14.48
N ALA A 345 24.67 8.03 15.34
CA ALA A 345 24.73 8.99 16.43
C ALA A 345 25.87 8.67 17.41
N ASP A 346 26.04 7.40 17.78
CA ASP A 346 27.15 6.96 18.65
C ASP A 346 28.52 7.23 18.01
N ARG A 347 28.66 6.95 16.70
CA ARG A 347 29.90 7.22 15.96
C ARG A 347 30.20 8.72 15.88
N ALA A 348 29.21 9.54 15.57
CA ALA A 348 29.35 10.99 15.54
C ALA A 348 29.77 11.53 16.92
N ALA A 349 29.15 11.05 18.00
CA ALA A 349 29.53 11.40 19.37
C ALA A 349 30.97 11.00 19.69
N ARG A 350 31.39 9.79 19.28
CA ARG A 350 32.77 9.33 19.49
C ARG A 350 33.80 10.16 18.73
N LEU A 351 33.50 10.58 17.49
CA LEU A 351 34.37 11.48 16.74
C LEU A 351 34.50 12.85 17.44
N ARG A 352 33.41 13.39 18.00
CA ARG A 352 33.43 14.63 18.78
C ARG A 352 34.23 14.50 20.08
N GLU A 353 34.15 13.36 20.76
CA GLU A 353 34.97 13.06 21.94
C GLU A 353 36.46 13.05 21.57
N LEU A 354 36.84 12.34 20.50
CA LEU A 354 38.23 12.31 20.00
C LEU A 354 38.72 13.71 19.61
N LEU A 355 37.84 14.58 19.10
CA LEU A 355 38.17 15.98 18.83
C LEU A 355 38.43 16.78 20.09
N ALA A 356 37.64 16.58 21.14
CA ALA A 356 37.85 17.24 22.43
C ALA A 356 39.19 16.80 23.06
N ASP A 357 39.55 15.53 22.93
CA ASP A 357 40.83 14.99 23.39
C ASP A 357 42.01 15.58 22.59
N LEU A 358 41.88 15.73 21.26
CA LEU A 358 42.89 16.36 20.42
C LEU A 358 43.14 17.83 20.78
N HIS A 359 42.12 18.54 21.27
CA HIS A 359 42.24 19.93 21.73
C HIS A 359 42.77 20.02 23.17
N SER A 360 42.53 19.02 24.03
CA SER A 360 43.03 19.02 25.42
C SER A 360 44.49 18.56 25.55
N ALA A 361 44.99 17.79 24.58
CA ALA A 361 46.38 17.36 24.49
C ALA A 361 47.34 18.40 23.87
N SER A 362 46.85 19.62 23.58
CA SER A 362 47.60 20.71 22.94
C SER A 362 47.89 21.86 23.88
#